data_AF-A0A918LK42-F1
#
_entry.id   AF-A0A918LK42-F1
#
_cell.length_a   1.000
_cell.length_b   1.000
_cell.length_c   1.000
_cell.angle_alpha   90.00
_cell.angle_beta   90.00
_cell.angle_gamma   90.00
#
_symmetry.space_group_name_H-M   'P 1'
#
loop_
_entity.id
_entity.type
_entity.pdbx_description
1 polymer ?
#
loop_
_entity_poly.entity_id
_entity_poly.type
_entity_poly.pdbx_seq_one_letter_code
_entity_poly.pdbx_strand_id
1 'polypeptide(L)'
;MRKAKTYRVALAGVIGALGLTMLGAGPAQAATPGTIKVCTGKDFFITVKFPGRGGLSITPAKRPYSVTCLDTWVGGNGANERIDVYTGSRYLGSSIYNSARGAEVHGVPGPSFYVV
;
A
#
# COMPACT_ATOMS: atom_id res chain seq x y z
N MET A 1 45.47 51.03 1.71
CA MET A 1 44.18 50.82 2.40
C MET A 1 43.09 50.67 1.34
N ARG A 2 42.34 49.56 1.37
CA ARG A 2 41.33 49.18 0.36
C ARG A 2 40.00 49.86 0.66
N LYS A 3 39.34 50.45 -0.34
CA LYS A 3 37.87 50.42 -0.49
C LYS A 3 37.50 50.37 -1.98
N ALA A 4 36.78 49.32 -2.34
CA ALA A 4 36.42 48.93 -3.69
C ALA A 4 35.28 49.81 -4.24
N LYS A 5 35.38 50.12 -5.53
CA LYS A 5 34.45 50.92 -6.32
C LYS A 5 33.48 49.96 -7.02
N THR A 6 32.19 50.07 -6.73
CA THR A 6 31.12 49.28 -7.35
C THR A 6 31.00 49.64 -8.84
N TYR A 7 31.27 48.68 -9.72
CA TYR A 7 30.94 48.78 -11.15
C TYR A 7 29.81 47.80 -11.46
N ARG A 8 28.67 48.36 -11.88
CA ARG A 8 27.58 47.60 -12.50
C ARG A 8 28.08 47.17 -13.89
N VAL A 9 28.17 45.87 -14.13
CA VAL A 9 28.29 45.32 -15.47
C VAL A 9 27.10 44.39 -15.66
N ALA A 10 26.17 44.83 -16.51
CA ALA A 10 25.19 43.95 -17.11
C ALA A 10 25.93 43.04 -18.09
N LEU A 11 25.81 41.72 -17.92
CA LEU A 11 26.19 40.77 -18.95
C LEU A 11 24.98 39.88 -19.23
N ALA A 12 24.32 40.19 -20.34
CA ALA A 12 23.43 39.29 -21.02
C ALA A 12 24.22 38.04 -21.44
N GLY A 13 23.68 36.87 -21.16
CA GLY A 13 24.27 35.58 -21.51
C GLY A 13 23.19 34.51 -21.58
N VAL A 14 22.29 34.66 -22.55
CA VAL A 14 21.51 33.53 -23.09
C VAL A 14 22.42 32.83 -24.10
N ILE A 15 22.59 31.52 -23.95
CA ILE A 15 22.88 30.47 -24.96
C ILE A 15 23.74 29.39 -24.29
N GLY A 16 23.23 28.16 -24.25
CA GLY A 16 24.00 26.98 -23.85
C GLY A 16 23.14 25.80 -23.46
N ALA A 17 22.39 25.26 -24.42
CA ALA A 17 21.70 23.99 -24.28
C ALA A 17 22.71 22.88 -23.94
N LEU A 18 22.62 22.31 -22.74
CA LEU A 18 23.02 20.94 -22.48
C LEU A 18 21.78 20.20 -21.97
N GLY A 19 21.15 19.49 -22.91
CA GLY A 19 20.14 18.51 -22.59
C GLY A 19 20.77 17.40 -21.75
N LEU A 20 20.32 17.29 -20.51
CA LEU A 20 20.03 15.98 -19.95
C LEU A 20 18.51 15.89 -19.85
N THR A 21 17.94 15.17 -20.80
CA THR A 21 16.65 14.52 -20.68
C THR A 21 16.72 13.58 -19.48
N MET A 22 16.47 14.10 -18.28
CA MET A 22 16.04 13.27 -17.15
C MET A 22 14.62 12.81 -17.50
N LEU A 23 14.59 11.64 -18.13
CA LEU A 23 13.43 10.78 -18.31
C LEU A 23 12.53 10.87 -17.07
N GLY A 24 11.25 11.14 -17.31
CA GLY A 24 10.29 11.56 -16.30
C GLY A 24 10.37 10.78 -14.99
N ALA A 25 10.64 11.50 -13.91
CA ALA A 25 10.05 11.13 -12.63
C ALA A 25 8.54 11.34 -12.79
N GLY A 26 7.82 10.28 -13.17
CA GLY A 26 6.39 10.22 -12.93
C GLY A 26 6.14 10.53 -11.45
N PRO A 27 4.99 11.13 -11.07
CA PRO A 27 4.71 11.37 -9.67
C PRO A 27 4.98 10.10 -8.86
N ALA A 28 5.93 10.17 -7.92
CA ALA A 28 6.11 9.13 -6.93
C ALA A 28 4.77 9.02 -6.20
N GLN A 29 3.94 8.06 -6.58
CA GLN A 29 2.75 7.73 -5.83
C GLN A 29 3.24 7.25 -4.48
N ALA A 30 3.16 8.13 -3.49
CA ALA A 30 3.30 7.74 -2.10
C ALA A 30 2.33 6.58 -1.91
N ALA A 31 2.87 5.41 -1.58
CA ALA A 31 2.06 4.22 -1.40
C ALA A 31 1.19 4.45 -0.16
N THR A 32 -0.05 4.90 -0.39
CA THR A 32 -0.93 5.32 0.68
C THR A 32 -1.26 4.11 1.53
N PRO A 33 -0.98 4.16 2.83
CA PRO A 33 -1.29 3.05 3.70
C PRO A 33 -2.79 2.71 3.61
N GLY A 34 -3.12 1.43 3.44
CA GLY A 34 -4.51 0.96 3.28
C GLY A 34 -5.14 0.60 4.60
N THR A 35 -6.47 0.67 4.67
CA THR A 35 -7.22 0.10 5.79
C THR A 35 -8.16 -0.97 5.24
N ILE A 36 -8.15 -2.15 5.85
CA ILE A 36 -9.19 -3.14 5.61
C ILE A 36 -10.11 -3.20 6.84
N LYS A 37 -11.40 -3.37 6.56
CA LYS A 37 -12.43 -3.59 7.57
C LYS A 37 -12.78 -5.07 7.60
N VAL A 38 -12.53 -5.71 8.73
CA VAL A 38 -12.83 -7.13 8.95
C VAL A 38 -14.09 -7.22 9.80
N CYS A 39 -15.16 -7.79 9.28
CA CYS A 39 -16.44 -7.91 9.98
C CYS A 39 -16.82 -9.37 10.20
N THR A 40 -17.25 -9.71 11.41
CA THR A 40 -17.87 -10.99 11.74
C THR A 40 -19.37 -10.81 11.92
N GLY A 41 -20.15 -11.76 11.41
CA GLY A 41 -21.62 -11.79 11.55
C GLY A 41 -22.08 -12.61 12.75
N LYS A 42 -23.40 -12.63 12.97
CA LYS A 42 -24.05 -13.36 14.08
C LYS A 42 -23.64 -14.84 14.14
N ASP A 43 -23.62 -15.49 12.97
CA ASP A 43 -23.41 -16.95 12.84
C ASP A 43 -22.22 -17.30 11.94
N PHE A 44 -21.44 -16.29 11.52
CA PHE A 44 -20.31 -16.49 10.63
C PHE A 44 -19.09 -15.73 11.12
N PHE A 45 -18.09 -16.49 11.60
CA PHE A 45 -16.88 -15.98 12.22
C PHE A 45 -15.71 -16.00 11.26
N ILE A 46 -15.07 -14.85 11.09
CA ILE A 46 -13.86 -14.74 10.29
C ILE A 46 -12.66 -14.32 11.12
N THR A 47 -11.55 -14.99 10.86
CA THR A 47 -10.22 -14.61 11.31
C THR A 47 -9.41 -14.27 10.07
N VAL A 48 -8.81 -13.09 10.06
CA VAL A 48 -7.88 -12.69 9.01
C VAL A 48 -6.46 -12.85 9.54
N LYS A 49 -5.58 -13.44 8.73
CA LYS A 49 -4.15 -13.59 9.03
C LYS A 49 -3.32 -12.83 8.01
N PHE A 50 -2.20 -12.29 8.48
CA PHE A 50 -1.20 -11.58 7.69
C PHE A 50 0.12 -12.33 7.79
N PRO A 51 0.37 -13.33 6.92
CA PRO A 51 1.57 -14.15 6.97
C PRO A 51 2.86 -13.32 6.85
N GLY A 52 2.83 -12.26 6.04
CA GLY A 52 3.95 -11.34 5.84
C GLY A 52 4.31 -10.50 7.07
N ARG A 53 3.45 -10.44 8.09
CA ARG A 53 3.61 -9.63 9.30
C ARG A 53 3.87 -10.49 10.53
N GLY A 54 4.75 -11.48 10.41
CA GLY A 54 5.09 -12.39 11.51
C GLY A 54 3.91 -13.22 12.00
N GLY A 55 2.93 -13.50 11.12
CA GLY A 55 1.74 -14.29 11.48
C GLY A 55 0.69 -13.53 12.29
N LEU A 56 0.71 -12.19 12.27
CA LEU A 56 -0.34 -11.36 12.87
C LEU A 56 -1.73 -11.87 12.44
N SER A 57 -2.65 -11.97 13.40
CA SER A 57 -4.03 -12.38 13.12
C SER A 57 -5.02 -11.48 13.83
N ILE A 58 -6.16 -11.26 13.19
CA ILE A 58 -7.21 -10.37 13.66
C ILE A 58 -8.53 -11.11 13.56
N THR A 59 -9.25 -11.15 14.67
CA THR A 59 -10.58 -11.74 14.77
C THR A 59 -11.47 -10.73 15.50
N PRO A 60 -12.47 -10.15 14.83
CA PRO A 60 -13.44 -9.29 15.50
C PRO A 60 -14.14 -10.03 16.64
N ALA A 61 -14.44 -9.32 17.72
CA ALA A 61 -15.07 -9.92 18.89
C ALA A 61 -16.44 -10.50 18.54
N LYS A 62 -16.70 -11.75 18.92
CA LYS A 62 -18.02 -12.38 18.74
C LYS A 62 -19.05 -11.71 19.65
N ARG A 63 -20.12 -11.17 19.06
CA ARG A 63 -21.29 -10.69 19.80
C ARG A 63 -22.56 -11.36 19.31
N PRO A 64 -23.43 -11.85 20.21
CA PRO A 64 -24.70 -12.43 19.80
C PRO A 64 -25.58 -11.35 19.16
N TYR A 65 -26.24 -11.69 18.06
CA TYR A 65 -27.18 -10.83 17.33
C TYR A 65 -26.60 -9.51 16.77
N SER A 66 -25.27 -9.41 16.59
CA SER A 66 -24.66 -8.19 16.06
C SER A 66 -23.51 -8.51 15.10
N VAL A 67 -23.34 -7.65 14.09
CA VAL A 67 -22.13 -7.62 13.28
C VAL A 67 -21.09 -6.77 14.01
N THR A 68 -19.90 -7.30 14.18
CA THR A 68 -18.78 -6.60 14.80
C THR A 68 -17.65 -6.48 13.79
N CYS A 69 -17.12 -5.28 13.64
CA CYS A 69 -16.04 -4.98 12.70
C CYS A 69 -14.80 -4.47 13.43
N LEU A 70 -13.64 -4.79 12.89
CA LEU A 70 -12.36 -4.20 13.27
C LEU A 70 -11.70 -3.64 12.02
N ASP A 71 -11.28 -2.39 12.10
CA ASP A 71 -10.40 -1.80 11.10
C ASP A 71 -8.96 -2.18 11.44
N THR A 72 -8.21 -2.56 10.42
CA THR A 72 -6.78 -2.81 10.55
C THR A 72 -6.01 -2.20 9.40
N TRP A 73 -4.84 -1.70 9.74
CA TRP A 73 -3.93 -1.13 8.79
C TRP A 73 -3.22 -2.24 8.00
N VAL A 74 -3.20 -2.09 6.68
CA VAL A 74 -2.48 -2.96 5.74
C VAL A 74 -1.56 -2.15 4.84
N GLY A 75 -0.29 -2.52 4.87
CA GLY A 75 0.73 -2.02 3.96
C GLY A 75 1.04 -0.53 4.06
N GLY A 76 2.21 -0.18 3.54
CA GLY A 76 2.81 1.14 3.42
C GLY A 76 4.17 0.88 2.80
N ASN A 77 4.54 1.67 1.79
CA ASN A 77 5.73 1.47 0.92
C ASN A 77 5.53 0.56 -0.31
N GLY A 78 4.30 0.22 -0.71
CA GLY A 78 4.03 -0.45 -2.00
C GLY A 78 4.40 -1.93 -2.07
N ALA A 79 4.61 -2.58 -0.92
CA ALA A 79 4.83 -4.02 -0.83
C ALA A 79 3.52 -4.80 -0.90
N ASN A 80 3.59 -6.03 -1.44
CA ASN A 80 2.48 -6.97 -1.44
C ASN A 80 2.26 -7.52 -0.03
N GLU A 81 1.09 -7.26 0.53
CA GLU A 81 0.63 -7.80 1.80
C GLU A 81 -0.38 -8.92 1.53
N ARG A 82 -0.07 -10.13 2.02
CA ARG A 82 -0.98 -11.27 1.91
C ARG A 82 -1.98 -11.27 3.05
N ILE A 83 -3.24 -11.48 2.70
CA ILE A 83 -4.37 -11.50 3.62
C ILE A 83 -5.06 -12.85 3.45
N ASP A 84 -4.94 -13.72 4.44
CA ASP A 84 -5.62 -15.02 4.45
C ASP A 84 -6.86 -14.96 5.33
N VAL A 85 -8.00 -15.48 4.84
CA VAL A 85 -9.27 -15.47 5.56
C VAL A 85 -9.63 -16.90 5.98
N TYR A 86 -9.96 -17.06 7.25
CA TYR A 86 -10.34 -18.32 7.88
C TYR A 86 -11.69 -18.21 8.58
N THR A 87 -12.37 -19.34 8.73
CA THR A 87 -13.44 -19.53 9.71
C THR A 87 -13.10 -20.72 10.60
N GLY A 88 -12.87 -20.48 11.89
CA GLY A 88 -12.23 -21.47 12.75
C GLY A 88 -10.87 -21.90 12.18
N SER A 89 -10.70 -23.21 11.96
CA SER A 89 -9.50 -23.79 11.31
C SER A 89 -9.60 -23.89 9.78
N ARG A 90 -10.77 -23.58 9.18
CA ARG A 90 -11.00 -23.73 7.75
C ARG A 90 -10.55 -22.48 6.99
N TYR A 91 -9.67 -22.67 6.02
CA TYR A 91 -9.30 -21.63 5.07
C TYR A 91 -10.45 -21.35 4.09
N LEU A 92 -10.77 -20.08 3.88
CA LEU A 92 -11.83 -19.62 2.98
C LEU A 92 -11.28 -19.03 1.69
N GLY A 93 -10.11 -18.40 1.75
CA GLY A 93 -9.49 -17.76 0.61
C GLY A 93 -8.43 -16.75 1.04
N SER A 94 -7.77 -16.15 0.06
CA SER A 94 -6.77 -15.11 0.29
C SER A 94 -6.94 -13.98 -0.71
N SER A 95 -6.47 -12.80 -0.32
CA SER A 95 -6.21 -11.69 -1.23
C SER A 95 -4.80 -11.15 -1.02
N ILE A 96 -4.32 -10.41 -2.02
CA ILE A 96 -3.12 -9.60 -1.91
C ILE A 96 -3.57 -8.14 -1.93
N TYR A 97 -3.07 -7.37 -0.97
CA TYR A 97 -3.21 -5.93 -0.94
C TYR A 97 -1.85 -5.28 -1.19
N ASN A 98 -1.79 -4.28 -2.07
CA ASN A 98 -0.60 -3.48 -2.29
C ASN A 98 -0.99 -2.00 -2.21
N SER A 99 -0.30 -1.20 -1.39
CA SER A 99 -0.66 0.22 -1.23
C SER A 99 -0.42 1.10 -2.46
N ALA A 100 0.36 0.64 -3.44
CA ALA A 100 0.53 1.32 -4.73
C ALA A 100 -0.51 0.87 -5.79
N ARG A 101 -1.06 -0.35 -5.68
CA ARG A 101 -1.96 -0.95 -6.70
C ARG A 101 -3.40 -1.20 -6.22
N GLY A 102 -3.64 -1.15 -4.92
CA GLY A 102 -4.91 -1.53 -4.29
C GLY A 102 -5.02 -3.04 -4.01
N ALA A 103 -6.26 -3.52 -3.89
CA ALA A 103 -6.57 -4.95 -3.79
C ALA A 103 -6.86 -5.51 -5.18
N GLU A 104 -6.18 -6.60 -5.54
CA GLU A 104 -6.40 -7.28 -6.82
C GLU A 104 -7.13 -8.62 -6.61
N VAL A 105 -8.12 -8.90 -7.46
CA VAL A 105 -8.89 -10.15 -7.45
C VAL A 105 -8.65 -10.87 -8.76
N HIS A 106 -8.10 -12.08 -8.68
CA HIS A 106 -7.76 -12.91 -9.84
C HIS A 106 -8.65 -14.15 -9.85
N GLY A 107 -9.45 -14.33 -10.90
CA GLY A 107 -10.23 -15.55 -11.12
C GLY A 107 -9.42 -16.56 -11.90
N VAL A 108 -9.09 -17.70 -11.29
CA VAL A 108 -8.12 -18.65 -11.85
C VAL A 108 -8.72 -20.05 -11.90
N PRO A 109 -8.64 -20.76 -13.04
CA PRO A 109 -9.18 -22.11 -13.16
C PRO A 109 -8.26 -23.09 -12.43
N GLY A 110 -8.80 -23.79 -11.43
CA GLY A 110 -8.06 -24.76 -10.60
C GLY A 110 -7.37 -24.14 -9.37
N PRO A 111 -6.76 -24.95 -8.49
CA PRO A 111 -6.10 -24.48 -7.28
C PRO A 111 -4.76 -23.80 -7.59
N SER A 112 -4.76 -22.47 -7.62
CA SER A 112 -3.57 -21.67 -7.98
C SER A 112 -3.38 -20.49 -7.03
N PHE A 113 -2.12 -20.05 -6.89
CA PHE A 113 -1.72 -18.83 -6.19
C PHE A 113 -1.03 -17.89 -7.17
N TYR A 114 -1.38 -16.59 -7.14
CA TYR A 114 -0.78 -15.57 -8.00
C TYR A 114 -0.12 -14.50 -7.14
N VAL A 115 1.10 -14.14 -7.52
CA VAL A 115 1.87 -13.03 -6.95
C VAL A 115 2.24 -12.16 -8.14
N VAL A 116 1.73 -10.93 -8.18
CA VAL A 116 1.99 -9.94 -9.25
C VAL A 116 2.78 -8.77 -8.68
#